data_AF-Q5MDD6-F1
#
_entry.id   AF-Q5MDD6-F1
#
_cell.length_a   1.000
_cell.length_b   1.000
_cell.length_c   1.000
_cell.angle_alpha   90.00
_cell.angle_beta   90.00
_cell.angle_gamma   90.00
#
_symmetry.space_group_name_H-M   'P 1'
#
loop_
_entity.id
_entity.type
_entity.pdbx_description
1 polymer ?
#
loop_
_entity_poly.entity_id
_entity_poly.type
_entity_poly.pdbx_seq_one_letter_code
_entity_poly.pdbx_strand_id
1 'polypeptide(L)'
;AYELVAPILTKIAAVAEDGEPCVTYIGADGAGHYVKMVHNGIEYGDMQLIAEAYSLLKGGLNLTNEELAQTFTEWNNGELSSYLIDITKDIFTKKDEDGNYLVDVILDEAANKGTGKWTSQSALDLGEPLSLITESVFARYISSLKEQRVAASKVLSGPQAQPAGDKAEFIEKVRRALYLGK
;
A
#
# COMPACT_ATOMS: atom_id res chain seq x y z
N ALA A 1 24.42 -25.87 -3.35
CA ALA A 1 22.95 -26.10 -3.39
C ALA A 1 22.27 -25.15 -4.36
N TYR A 2 22.39 -23.82 -4.18
CA TYR A 2 21.83 -22.82 -5.11
C TYR A 2 22.19 -23.07 -6.58
N GLU A 3 23.48 -23.25 -6.90
CA GLU A 3 23.94 -23.51 -8.29
C GLU A 3 23.26 -24.72 -8.96
N LEU A 4 22.82 -25.71 -8.19
CA LEU A 4 22.15 -26.90 -8.72
C LEU A 4 20.72 -26.61 -9.17
N VAL A 5 20.07 -25.59 -8.58
CA VAL A 5 18.68 -25.21 -8.87
C VAL A 5 18.59 -23.89 -9.65
N ALA A 6 19.66 -23.10 -9.72
CA ALA A 6 19.69 -21.84 -10.46
C ALA A 6 19.16 -21.97 -11.91
N PRO A 7 19.50 -23.01 -12.71
CA PRO A 7 19.01 -23.11 -14.08
C PRO A 7 17.48 -23.19 -14.21
N ILE A 8 16.77 -23.83 -13.26
CA ILE A 8 15.30 -23.86 -13.28
C ILE A 8 14.73 -22.56 -12.73
N LEU A 9 15.31 -22.01 -11.66
CA LEU A 9 14.86 -20.77 -11.05
C LEU A 9 14.93 -19.59 -12.02
N THR A 10 16.03 -19.46 -12.76
CA THR A 10 16.22 -18.42 -13.77
C THR A 10 15.20 -18.52 -14.90
N LYS A 11 14.80 -19.73 -15.30
CA LYS A 11 13.82 -19.93 -16.38
C LYS A 11 12.39 -19.56 -16.01
N ILE A 12 12.04 -19.61 -14.73
CA ILE A 12 10.68 -19.37 -14.25
C ILE A 12 10.52 -18.00 -13.57
N ALA A 13 11.61 -17.30 -13.28
CA ALA A 13 11.59 -15.97 -12.71
C ALA A 13 11.02 -14.95 -13.71
N ALA A 14 10.41 -13.89 -13.18
CA ALA A 14 10.16 -12.67 -13.96
C ALA A 14 11.49 -12.13 -14.50
N VAL A 15 11.42 -11.40 -15.61
CA VAL A 15 12.58 -10.80 -16.27
C VAL A 15 12.37 -9.28 -16.28
N ALA A 16 13.38 -8.53 -15.83
CA ALA A 16 13.36 -7.07 -15.84
C ALA A 16 13.52 -6.51 -17.26
N GLU A 17 13.32 -5.21 -17.44
CA GLU A 17 13.38 -4.55 -18.76
C GLU A 17 14.75 -4.66 -19.43
N ASP A 18 15.82 -4.76 -18.64
CA ASP A 18 17.20 -4.97 -19.09
C ASP A 18 17.52 -6.43 -19.47
N GLY A 19 16.55 -7.34 -19.30
CA GLY A 19 16.69 -8.76 -19.60
C GLY A 19 17.24 -9.60 -18.45
N GLU A 20 17.50 -9.02 -17.27
CA GLU A 20 17.98 -9.79 -16.12
C GLU A 20 16.83 -10.56 -15.43
N PRO A 21 17.03 -11.83 -15.06
CA PRO A 21 16.05 -12.60 -14.31
C PRO A 21 15.99 -12.11 -12.85
N CYS A 22 14.78 -11.92 -12.31
CA CYS A 22 14.53 -11.48 -10.94
C CYS A 22 14.73 -12.61 -9.91
N VAL A 23 15.88 -13.29 -9.97
CA VAL A 23 16.31 -14.29 -9.00
C VAL A 23 17.82 -14.27 -8.86
N THR A 24 18.31 -14.29 -7.62
CA THR A 24 19.75 -14.33 -7.33
C THR A 24 20.01 -15.09 -6.04
N TYR A 25 21.27 -15.45 -5.79
CA TYR A 25 21.67 -16.03 -4.53
C TYR A 25 21.68 -14.95 -3.44
N ILE A 26 20.73 -15.04 -2.51
CA ILE A 26 20.57 -14.04 -1.45
C ILE A 26 21.61 -14.21 -0.33
N GLY A 27 21.88 -15.44 0.08
CA GLY A 27 22.76 -15.72 1.21
C GLY A 27 22.53 -17.12 1.77
N ALA A 28 23.25 -17.43 2.85
CA ALA A 28 23.15 -18.72 3.50
C ALA A 28 21.82 -18.87 4.28
N ASP A 29 21.49 -20.12 4.61
CA ASP A 29 20.45 -20.50 5.58
C ASP A 29 19.11 -19.75 5.41
N GLY A 30 18.74 -18.86 6.33
CA GLY A 30 17.43 -18.19 6.33
C GLY A 30 17.33 -16.92 5.46
N ALA A 31 18.43 -16.48 4.84
CA ALA A 31 18.52 -15.14 4.24
C ALA A 31 17.46 -14.88 3.15
N GLY A 32 17.16 -15.87 2.30
CA GLY A 32 16.13 -15.74 1.27
C GLY A 32 14.73 -15.50 1.84
N HIS A 33 14.38 -16.17 2.94
CA HIS A 33 13.11 -15.95 3.63
C HIS A 33 13.07 -14.62 4.37
N TYR A 34 14.20 -14.17 4.93
CA TYR A 34 14.30 -12.87 5.57
C TYR A 34 14.08 -11.72 4.56
N VAL A 35 14.71 -11.77 3.38
CA VAL A 35 14.46 -10.78 2.32
C VAL A 35 12.99 -10.77 1.89
N LYS A 36 12.35 -11.94 1.78
CA LYS A 36 10.91 -12.00 1.48
C LYS A 36 10.04 -11.39 2.59
N MET A 37 10.39 -11.62 3.85
CA MET A 37 9.71 -10.99 4.99
C MET A 37 9.77 -9.47 4.89
N VAL A 38 10.96 -8.90 4.64
CA VAL A 38 11.16 -7.46 4.45
C VAL A 38 10.36 -6.95 3.25
N HIS A 39 10.36 -7.65 2.11
CA HIS A 39 9.53 -7.30 0.95
C HIS A 39 8.04 -7.17 1.32
N ASN A 40 7.49 -8.11 2.09
CA ASN A 40 6.10 -7.99 2.55
C ASN A 40 5.89 -6.85 3.55
N GLY A 41 6.91 -6.49 4.34
CA GLY A 41 6.86 -5.29 5.18
C GLY A 41 6.76 -4.03 4.33
N ILE A 42 7.61 -3.90 3.31
CA ILE A 42 7.60 -2.77 2.36
C ILE A 42 6.24 -2.69 1.63
N GLU A 43 5.69 -3.83 1.19
CA GLU A 43 4.36 -3.90 0.58
C GLU A 43 3.27 -3.34 1.51
N TYR A 44 3.34 -3.59 2.82
CA TYR A 44 2.38 -3.03 3.78
C TYR A 44 2.49 -1.50 3.86
N GLY A 45 3.72 -0.98 3.88
CA GLY A 45 4.00 0.46 3.85
C GLY A 45 3.43 1.13 2.60
N ASP A 46 3.72 0.58 1.43
CA ASP A 46 3.24 1.09 0.15
C ASP A 46 1.71 1.16 0.07
N MET A 47 1.04 0.09 0.47
CA MET A 47 -0.42 0.05 0.47
C MET A 47 -1.03 1.07 1.45
N GLN A 48 -0.40 1.25 2.62
CA GLN A 48 -0.87 2.20 3.62
C GLN A 48 -0.70 3.65 3.16
N LEU A 49 0.46 3.99 2.56
CA LEU A 49 0.70 5.31 1.97
C LEU A 49 -0.31 5.64 0.87
N ILE A 50 -0.64 4.67 0.01
CA ILE A 50 -1.68 4.83 -1.03
C ILE A 50 -3.07 5.04 -0.39
N ALA A 51 -3.39 4.30 0.69
CA ALA A 51 -4.66 4.45 1.41
C ALA A 51 -4.80 5.84 2.07
N GLU A 52 -3.69 6.41 2.55
CA GLU A 52 -3.65 7.79 3.07
C GLU A 52 -3.83 8.82 1.97
N ALA A 53 -3.18 8.66 0.82
CA ALA A 53 -3.39 9.52 -0.35
C ALA A 53 -4.86 9.50 -0.79
N TYR A 54 -5.47 8.32 -0.86
CA TYR A 54 -6.92 8.16 -1.09
C TYR A 54 -7.76 8.91 -0.05
N SER A 55 -7.46 8.75 1.24
CA SER A 55 -8.20 9.38 2.33
C SER A 55 -8.14 10.92 2.26
N LEU A 56 -6.96 11.47 1.94
CA LEU A 56 -6.76 12.91 1.77
C LEU A 56 -7.52 13.46 0.56
N LEU A 57 -7.48 12.76 -0.57
CA LEU A 57 -8.19 13.18 -1.79
C LEU A 57 -9.72 13.11 -1.62
N LYS A 58 -10.23 12.00 -1.07
CA LYS A 58 -11.68 11.84 -0.84
C LYS A 58 -12.19 12.77 0.25
N GLY A 59 -11.47 12.91 1.36
CA GLY A 59 -11.89 13.76 2.48
C GLY A 59 -11.67 15.26 2.25
N GLY A 60 -10.58 15.64 1.58
CA GLY A 60 -10.21 17.04 1.36
C GLY A 60 -10.85 17.67 0.12
N LEU A 61 -11.00 16.90 -0.96
CA LEU A 61 -11.52 17.39 -2.25
C LEU A 61 -12.86 16.80 -2.65
N ASN A 62 -13.37 15.80 -1.92
CA ASN A 62 -14.58 15.07 -2.27
C ASN A 62 -14.51 14.47 -3.68
N LEU A 63 -13.33 14.00 -4.10
CA LEU A 63 -13.18 13.36 -5.41
C LEU A 63 -14.10 12.15 -5.51
N THR A 64 -14.77 12.06 -6.65
CA THR A 64 -15.50 10.86 -7.07
C THR A 64 -14.52 9.71 -7.37
N ASN A 65 -15.00 8.47 -7.41
CA ASN A 65 -14.15 7.33 -7.77
C ASN A 65 -13.57 7.45 -9.19
N GLU A 66 -14.29 8.08 -10.12
CA GLU A 66 -13.78 8.36 -11.46
C GLU A 66 -12.61 9.36 -11.43
N GLU A 67 -12.73 10.43 -10.65
CA GLU A 67 -11.65 11.40 -10.47
C GLU A 67 -10.44 10.80 -9.72
N LEU A 68 -10.68 9.90 -8.77
CA LEU A 68 -9.62 9.13 -8.11
C LEU A 68 -8.92 8.22 -9.14
N ALA A 69 -9.66 7.46 -9.95
CA ALA A 69 -9.09 6.63 -11.01
C ALA A 69 -8.22 7.44 -11.98
N GLN A 70 -8.70 8.60 -12.41
CA GLN A 70 -7.95 9.51 -13.28
C GLN A 70 -6.69 10.03 -12.59
N THR A 71 -6.78 10.45 -11.33
CA THR A 71 -5.64 10.95 -10.54
C THR A 71 -4.54 9.88 -10.42
N PHE A 72 -4.90 8.65 -10.07
CA PHE A 72 -3.95 7.53 -9.96
C PHE A 72 -3.41 7.10 -11.33
N THR A 73 -4.20 7.25 -12.41
CA THR A 73 -3.72 7.04 -13.78
C THR A 73 -2.63 8.05 -14.15
N GLU A 74 -2.83 9.32 -13.85
CA GLU A 74 -1.83 10.37 -14.10
C GLU A 74 -0.56 10.15 -13.29
N TRP A 75 -0.68 9.77 -12.01
CA TRP A 75 0.47 9.45 -11.17
C TRP A 75 1.25 8.25 -11.69
N ASN A 76 0.56 7.23 -12.21
CA ASN A 76 1.21 6.05 -12.80
C ASN A 76 2.00 6.36 -14.09
N ASN A 77 1.68 7.47 -14.77
CA ASN A 77 2.42 7.89 -15.96
C ASN A 77 3.69 8.69 -15.61
N GLY A 78 3.97 8.91 -14.32
CA GLY A 78 5.13 9.67 -13.82
C GLY A 78 6.03 8.85 -12.90
N GLU A 79 6.70 9.53 -11.96
CA GLU A 79 7.68 8.92 -11.03
C GLU A 79 7.07 7.92 -10.04
N LEU A 80 5.74 7.91 -9.88
CA LEU A 80 5.01 6.94 -9.06
C LEU A 80 4.59 5.67 -9.83
N SER A 81 5.00 5.54 -11.10
CA SER A 81 4.74 4.34 -11.91
C SER A 81 5.12 3.07 -11.14
N SER A 82 4.12 2.29 -10.77
CA SER A 82 4.29 1.10 -9.96
C SER A 82 3.06 0.21 -10.06
N TYR A 83 3.27 -1.10 -9.88
CA TYR A 83 2.18 -2.07 -9.92
C TYR A 83 1.02 -1.75 -8.98
N LEU A 84 1.32 -1.30 -7.74
CA LEU A 84 0.27 -0.97 -6.77
C LEU A 84 -0.55 0.27 -7.15
N ILE A 85 0.07 1.28 -7.78
CA ILE A 85 -0.65 2.46 -8.30
C ILE A 85 -1.50 2.06 -9.52
N ASP A 86 -0.95 1.21 -10.39
CA ASP A 86 -1.60 0.70 -11.60
C ASP A 86 -2.89 -0.08 -11.28
N ILE A 87 -2.85 -1.00 -10.32
CA ILE A 87 -4.07 -1.71 -9.91
C ILE A 87 -5.04 -0.82 -9.12
N THR A 88 -4.54 0.24 -8.46
CA THR A 88 -5.39 1.15 -7.66
C THR A 88 -6.32 1.97 -8.57
N LYS A 89 -5.84 2.47 -9.71
CA LYS A 89 -6.73 3.13 -10.69
C LYS A 89 -7.82 2.18 -11.20
N ASP A 90 -7.49 0.89 -11.41
CA ASP A 90 -8.46 -0.10 -11.89
C ASP A 90 -9.52 -0.40 -10.83
N ILE A 91 -9.11 -0.52 -9.56
CA ILE A 91 -10.03 -0.73 -8.42
C ILE A 91 -11.08 0.38 -8.34
N PHE A 92 -10.69 1.64 -8.54
CA PHE A 92 -11.63 2.76 -8.49
C PHE A 92 -12.69 2.76 -9.59
N THR A 93 -12.42 2.12 -10.74
CA THR A 93 -13.40 2.02 -11.84
C THR A 93 -14.29 0.77 -11.75
N LYS A 94 -13.93 -0.19 -10.90
CA LYS A 94 -14.64 -1.47 -10.83
C LYS A 94 -16.02 -1.31 -10.20
N LYS A 95 -17.04 -1.76 -10.94
CA LYS A 95 -18.42 -1.86 -10.47
C LYS A 95 -18.85 -3.31 -10.20
N ASP A 96 -19.79 -3.47 -9.28
CA ASP A 96 -20.51 -4.72 -9.03
C ASP A 96 -21.67 -4.92 -10.04
N GLU A 97 -22.44 -5.99 -9.86
CA GLU A 97 -23.57 -6.35 -10.73
C GLU A 97 -24.74 -5.36 -10.64
N ASP A 98 -24.87 -4.66 -9.52
CA ASP A 98 -25.92 -3.67 -9.25
C ASP A 98 -25.51 -2.24 -9.69
N GLY A 99 -24.28 -2.08 -10.17
CA GLY A 99 -23.73 -0.82 -10.66
C GLY A 99 -23.09 0.07 -9.58
N ASN A 100 -22.95 -0.42 -8.35
CA ASN A 100 -22.20 0.27 -7.30
C ASN A 100 -20.70 0.13 -7.57
N TYR A 101 -19.92 1.13 -7.15
CA TYR A 101 -18.47 0.97 -7.14
C TYR A 101 -18.07 -0.03 -6.06
N LEU A 102 -17.37 -1.09 -6.46
CA LEU A 102 -17.07 -2.24 -5.59
C LEU A 102 -16.26 -1.81 -4.35
N VAL A 103 -15.36 -0.83 -4.52
CA VAL A 103 -14.53 -0.29 -3.43
C VAL A 103 -15.33 0.34 -2.28
N ASP A 104 -16.53 0.87 -2.56
CA ASP A 104 -17.36 1.52 -1.54
C ASP A 104 -18.22 0.53 -0.74
N VAL A 105 -18.35 -0.72 -1.21
CA VAL A 105 -19.13 -1.79 -0.53
C VAL A 105 -18.26 -2.86 0.11
N ILE A 106 -16.94 -2.78 -0.06
CA ILE A 106 -15.97 -3.66 0.63
C ILE A 106 -15.90 -3.25 2.11
N LEU A 107 -15.95 -4.25 2.99
CA LEU A 107 -15.74 -4.05 4.43
C LEU A 107 -14.32 -3.55 4.70
N ASP A 108 -14.20 -2.44 5.42
CA ASP A 108 -12.95 -1.77 5.79
C ASP A 108 -12.23 -2.47 6.96
N GLU A 109 -12.01 -3.77 6.82
CA GLU A 109 -11.26 -4.63 7.75
C GLU A 109 -10.10 -5.29 7.01
N ALA A 110 -8.92 -4.69 7.12
CA ALA A 110 -7.73 -5.16 6.42
C ALA A 110 -7.13 -6.39 7.14
N ALA A 111 -7.29 -7.56 6.52
CA ALA A 111 -6.65 -8.79 6.98
C ALA A 111 -5.12 -8.78 6.80
N ASN A 112 -4.45 -9.71 7.48
CA ASN A 112 -3.01 -9.94 7.35
C ASN A 112 -2.67 -11.43 7.59
N LYS A 113 -1.50 -11.87 7.10
CA LYS A 113 -0.97 -13.25 7.26
C LYS A 113 0.34 -13.31 8.05
N GLY A 114 0.64 -12.28 8.84
CA GLY A 114 1.75 -12.26 9.80
C GLY A 114 3.07 -11.64 9.33
N THR A 115 3.42 -11.67 8.03
CA THR A 115 4.75 -11.22 7.57
C THR A 115 5.05 -9.74 7.85
N GLY A 116 4.08 -8.84 7.72
CA GLY A 116 4.26 -7.43 8.12
C GLY A 116 4.60 -7.28 9.60
N LYS A 117 3.90 -8.03 10.47
CA LYS A 117 4.20 -8.08 11.91
C LYS A 117 5.61 -8.61 12.17
N TRP A 118 6.02 -9.67 11.48
CA TRP A 118 7.35 -10.27 11.65
C TRP A 118 8.46 -9.28 11.29
N THR A 119 8.30 -8.49 10.22
CA THR A 119 9.24 -7.43 9.87
C THR A 119 9.40 -6.40 10.99
N SER A 120 8.29 -5.93 11.57
CA SER A 120 8.31 -4.99 12.69
C SER A 120 8.92 -5.61 13.96
N GLN A 121 8.60 -6.86 14.27
CA GLN A 121 9.21 -7.57 15.41
C GLN A 121 10.73 -7.70 15.24
N SER A 122 11.18 -8.07 14.05
CA SER A 122 12.61 -8.15 13.74
C SER A 122 13.30 -6.79 13.85
N ALA A 123 12.64 -5.69 13.48
CA ALA A 123 13.19 -4.35 13.66
C ALA A 123 13.38 -4.02 15.14
N LEU A 124 12.42 -4.39 15.99
CA LEU A 124 12.54 -4.23 17.45
C LEU A 124 13.72 -5.06 18.01
N ASP A 125 13.87 -6.31 17.58
CA ASP A 125 14.94 -7.20 18.03
C ASP A 125 16.34 -6.68 17.61
N LEU A 126 16.43 -6.05 16.42
CA LEU A 126 17.67 -5.48 15.89
C LEU A 126 17.95 -4.05 16.35
N GLY A 127 16.99 -3.38 17.01
CA GLY A 127 17.11 -1.97 17.39
C GLY A 127 16.97 -0.98 16.23
N GLU A 128 16.29 -1.37 15.15
CA GLU A 128 16.11 -0.57 13.94
C GLU A 128 14.81 0.27 14.00
N PRO A 129 14.84 1.57 13.66
CA PRO A 129 13.68 2.46 13.78
C PRO A 129 12.69 2.33 12.61
N LEU A 130 12.07 1.16 12.46
CA LEU A 130 11.18 0.84 11.32
C LEU A 130 9.73 1.32 11.53
N SER A 131 9.54 2.63 11.73
CA SER A 131 8.26 3.23 12.10
C SER A 131 7.17 3.05 11.04
N LEU A 132 7.42 3.42 9.78
CA LEU A 132 6.39 3.46 8.72
C LEU A 132 5.71 2.09 8.49
N ILE A 133 6.51 1.04 8.34
CA ILE A 133 5.99 -0.33 8.14
C ILE A 133 5.24 -0.79 9.40
N THR A 134 5.72 -0.43 10.59
CA THR A 134 5.08 -0.78 11.85
C THR A 134 3.73 -0.09 12.04
N GLU A 135 3.64 1.21 11.73
CA GLU A 135 2.37 1.93 11.72
C GLU A 135 1.41 1.37 10.66
N SER A 136 1.91 0.90 9.54
CA SER A 136 1.09 0.21 8.53
C SER A 136 0.50 -1.10 9.04
N VAL A 137 1.23 -1.83 9.89
CA VAL A 137 0.69 -3.00 10.60
C VAL A 137 -0.39 -2.58 11.59
N PHE A 138 -0.16 -1.53 12.37
CA PHE A 138 -1.15 -1.03 13.34
C PHE A 138 -2.40 -0.46 12.68
N ALA A 139 -2.28 0.20 11.52
CA ALA A 139 -3.40 0.66 10.71
C ALA A 139 -4.32 -0.49 10.30
N ARG A 140 -3.76 -1.64 9.92
CA ARG A 140 -4.57 -2.85 9.67
C ARG A 140 -5.23 -3.37 10.95
N TYR A 141 -4.52 -3.36 12.07
CA TYR A 141 -5.08 -3.81 13.36
C TYR A 141 -6.24 -2.94 13.81
N ILE A 142 -6.13 -1.61 13.74
CA ILE A 142 -7.23 -0.72 14.11
C ILE A 142 -8.40 -0.79 13.12
N SER A 143 -8.14 -1.06 11.83
CA SER A 143 -9.22 -1.32 10.86
C SER A 143 -10.07 -2.55 11.26
N SER A 144 -9.42 -3.60 11.77
CA SER A 144 -10.07 -4.83 12.25
C SER A 144 -10.89 -4.64 13.53
N LEU A 145 -10.70 -3.52 14.26
CA LEU A 145 -11.52 -3.15 15.41
C LEU A 145 -12.79 -2.40 14.96
N LYS A 146 -13.47 -2.87 13.91
CA LYS A 146 -14.60 -2.19 13.26
C LYS A 146 -15.73 -1.83 14.21
N GLU A 147 -16.17 -2.78 15.04
CA GLU A 147 -17.25 -2.54 16.01
C GLU A 147 -16.88 -1.42 16.98
N GLN A 148 -15.63 -1.40 17.46
CA GLN A 148 -15.14 -0.35 18.35
C GLN A 148 -15.07 1.00 17.64
N ARG A 149 -14.61 1.06 16.38
CA ARG A 149 -14.58 2.30 15.58
C ARG A 149 -15.99 2.84 15.33
N VAL A 150 -16.96 1.98 15.02
CA VAL A 150 -18.37 2.37 14.82
C VAL A 150 -19.03 2.84 16.11
N ALA A 151 -18.67 2.26 17.26
CA ALA A 151 -19.12 2.76 18.56
C ALA A 151 -18.48 4.11 18.89
N ALA A 152 -17.16 4.23 18.70
CA ALA A 152 -16.39 5.44 18.98
C ALA A 152 -16.84 6.64 18.13
N SER A 153 -17.18 6.45 16.86
CA SER A 153 -17.63 7.52 15.97
C SER A 153 -18.95 8.19 16.38
N LYS A 154 -19.73 7.54 17.25
CA LYS A 154 -21.00 8.07 17.78
C LYS A 154 -20.81 8.88 19.06
N VAL A 155 -19.65 8.77 19.72
CA VAL A 155 -19.40 9.36 21.04
C VAL A 155 -18.25 10.38 21.03
N LEU A 156 -17.22 10.16 20.21
CA LEU A 156 -16.09 11.07 20.07
C LEU A 156 -16.40 12.15 19.04
N SER A 157 -16.05 13.39 19.36
CA SER A 157 -16.09 14.52 18.42
C SER A 157 -14.72 14.75 17.77
N GLY A 158 -14.73 15.36 16.59
CA GLY A 158 -13.52 15.74 15.85
C GLY A 158 -13.79 16.89 14.89
N PRO A 159 -12.75 17.51 14.33
CA PRO A 159 -12.92 18.55 13.33
C PRO A 159 -13.50 17.99 12.02
N GLN A 160 -14.09 18.88 11.22
CA GLN A 160 -14.42 18.59 9.82
C GLN A 160 -13.26 18.97 8.91
N ALA A 161 -13.27 18.45 7.69
CA ALA A 161 -12.27 18.78 6.67
C ALA A 161 -12.19 20.30 6.47
N GLN A 162 -10.97 20.83 6.46
CA GLN A 162 -10.72 22.24 6.18
C GLN A 162 -10.76 22.50 4.67
N PRO A 163 -11.02 23.74 4.24
CA PRO A 163 -10.92 24.10 2.83
C PRO A 163 -9.53 23.73 2.26
N ALA A 164 -9.51 22.87 1.24
CA ALA A 164 -8.28 22.34 0.65
C ALA A 164 -7.48 23.37 -0.17
N GLY A 165 -8.11 24.49 -0.55
CA GLY A 165 -7.51 25.48 -1.45
C GLY A 165 -7.67 25.08 -2.91
N ASP A 166 -6.66 25.39 -3.74
CA ASP A 166 -6.66 25.00 -5.15
C ASP A 166 -6.59 23.47 -5.30
N LYS A 167 -7.48 22.93 -6.14
CA LYS A 167 -7.62 21.47 -6.35
C LYS A 167 -6.34 20.85 -6.91
N ALA A 168 -5.73 21.47 -7.92
CA ALA A 168 -4.56 20.91 -8.59
C ALA A 168 -3.32 20.99 -7.68
N GLU A 169 -3.14 22.10 -6.95
CA GLU A 169 -2.07 22.23 -5.96
C GLU A 169 -2.21 21.20 -4.83
N PHE A 170 -3.44 20.95 -4.35
CA PHE A 170 -3.67 19.95 -3.32
C PHE A 170 -3.32 18.55 -3.82
N ILE A 171 -3.77 18.17 -5.02
CA ILE A 171 -3.45 16.88 -5.65
C ILE A 171 -1.94 16.71 -5.79
N GLU A 172 -1.22 17.73 -6.29
CA GLU A 172 0.24 17.66 -6.45
C GLU A 172 0.98 17.56 -5.11
N LYS A 173 0.49 18.24 -4.07
CA LYS A 173 1.06 18.09 -2.71
C LYS A 173 0.88 16.68 -2.18
N VAL A 174 -0.30 16.08 -2.34
CA VAL A 174 -0.54 14.68 -1.94
C VAL A 174 0.34 13.73 -2.74
N ARG A 175 0.49 13.94 -4.06
CA ARG A 175 1.36 13.14 -4.92
C ARG A 175 2.82 13.16 -4.44
N ARG A 176 3.36 14.35 -4.16
CA ARG A 176 4.73 14.51 -3.64
C ARG A 176 4.90 13.93 -2.25
N ALA A 177 3.90 14.08 -1.38
CA ALA A 177 3.90 13.50 -0.05
C ALA A 177 3.94 11.96 -0.11
N LEU A 178 3.15 11.37 -1.00
CA LEU A 178 3.18 9.93 -1.27
C LEU A 178 4.56 9.49 -1.75
N TYR A 179 5.15 10.19 -2.73
CA TYR A 179 6.47 9.81 -3.26
C TYR A 179 7.59 9.97 -2.22
N LEU A 180 7.56 11.01 -1.39
CA LEU A 180 8.54 11.21 -0.32
C LEU A 180 8.37 10.21 0.84
N GLY A 181 7.14 9.72 1.05
CA GLY A 181 6.86 8.72 2.08
C GLY A 181 7.33 7.31 1.72
N LYS A 182 7.44 7.00 0.42
CA LYS A 182 8.01 5.74 -0.07
C LYS A 182 9.52 5.69 0.09
#